data_AF-A0A820M857-F1
#
_entry.id   AF-A0A820M857-F1
#
_cell.length_a   1.000
_cell.length_b   1.000
_cell.length_c   1.000
_cell.angle_alpha   90.00
_cell.angle_beta   90.00
_cell.angle_gamma   90.00
#
_symmetry.space_group_name_H-M   'P 1'
#
loop_
_entity.id
_entity.type
_entity.pdbx_description
1 polymer ?
#
loop_
_entity_poly.entity_id
_entity_poly.type
_entity_poly.pdbx_seq_one_letter_code
_entity_poly.pdbx_strand_id
1 'polypeptide(L)'
;MNHKYDVDWLAGWIICQRLGIIQGSKIVGKQSLRLVPIFGWCWIFTESIFLRRVWDSDRETLVKDLRKVLENYPKNMFFNFLLFCEGTRFTEKKRVTSMKIAKEKGLPELKHHILPRTKGFTLLLQGAEDRITGIYDLNIGFKKNGAEPTLRSIMKGRSC
;
A
#
# COMPACT_ATOMS: atom_id res chain seq x y z
N MET A 1 -5.05 -6.21 0.26
CA MET A 1 -5.98 -5.23 0.86
C MET A 1 -6.47 -4.22 -0.16
N ASN A 2 -7.79 -4.02 -0.21
CA ASN A 2 -8.41 -2.95 -0.99
C ASN A 2 -8.07 -1.57 -0.39
N HIS A 3 -7.84 -0.57 -1.23
CA HIS A 3 -7.56 0.77 -0.72
C HIS A 3 -8.85 1.59 -0.73
N LYS A 4 -9.50 1.78 0.42
CA LYS A 4 -10.74 2.56 0.52
C LYS A 4 -10.55 3.82 1.35
N TYR A 5 -9.91 3.71 2.50
CA TYR A 5 -9.81 4.80 3.46
C TYR A 5 -8.39 5.36 3.55
N ASP A 6 -8.27 6.57 4.09
CA ASP A 6 -6.96 7.21 4.25
C ASP A 6 -6.12 6.62 5.39
N VAL A 7 -6.71 5.76 6.24
CA VAL A 7 -6.03 5.05 7.35
C VAL A 7 -5.81 3.57 7.09
N ASP A 8 -6.05 3.07 5.88
CA ASP A 8 -5.79 1.66 5.56
C ASP A 8 -4.33 1.26 5.87
N TRP A 9 -3.38 2.20 5.72
CA TRP A 9 -1.98 1.99 6.09
C TRP A 9 -1.76 1.80 7.60
N LEU A 10 -2.59 2.41 8.44
CA LEU A 10 -2.49 2.30 9.89
C LEU A 10 -2.82 0.87 10.33
N ALA A 11 -3.77 0.22 9.66
CA ALA A 11 -4.06 -1.18 9.92
C ALA A 11 -2.86 -2.09 9.58
N GLY A 12 -2.15 -1.80 8.48
CA GLY A 12 -0.88 -2.47 8.16
C GLY A 12 0.16 -2.32 9.27
N TRP A 13 0.30 -1.11 9.82
CA TRP A 13 1.16 -0.87 10.99
C TRP A 13 0.70 -1.61 12.25
N ILE A 14 -0.60 -1.65 12.55
CA ILE A 14 -1.13 -2.40 13.70
C ILE A 14 -0.80 -3.89 13.57
N ILE A 15 -0.92 -4.46 12.36
CA ILE A 15 -0.53 -5.86 12.11
C ILE A 15 0.97 -6.03 12.34
N CYS A 16 1.81 -5.17 11.75
CA CYS A 16 3.26 -5.25 11.94
C CYS A 16 3.68 -5.08 13.41
N GLN A 17 3.00 -4.21 14.16
CA GLN A 17 3.20 -4.02 15.60
C GLN A 17 2.90 -5.30 16.37
N ARG A 18 1.75 -5.95 16.10
CA ARG A 18 1.36 -7.20 16.77
C ARG A 18 2.30 -8.36 16.46
N LEU A 19 2.97 -8.32 15.31
CA LEU A 19 3.97 -9.30 14.90
C LEU A 19 5.40 -8.93 15.36
N GLY A 20 5.61 -7.80 16.02
CA GLY A 20 6.94 -7.36 16.49
C GLY A 20 7.89 -6.90 15.36
N ILE A 21 7.35 -6.54 14.20
CA ILE A 21 8.12 -6.16 12.99
C ILE A 21 7.80 -4.74 12.49
N ILE A 22 7.24 -3.86 13.33
CA ILE A 22 6.87 -2.49 12.94
C ILE A 22 8.06 -1.70 12.38
N GLN A 23 9.26 -1.93 12.90
CA GLN A 23 10.52 -1.33 12.46
C GLN A 23 10.85 -1.67 11.00
N GLY A 24 10.41 -2.85 10.53
CA GLY A 24 10.54 -3.29 9.14
C GLY A 24 9.31 -2.97 8.29
N SER A 25 8.35 -2.19 8.78
CA SER A 25 7.17 -1.83 7.99
C SER A 25 7.51 -0.75 6.97
N LYS A 26 7.34 -1.10 5.69
CA LYS A 26 7.61 -0.23 4.54
C LYS A 26 6.34 -0.01 3.76
N ILE A 27 6.19 1.18 3.19
CA ILE A 27 5.07 1.51 2.32
C ILE A 27 5.61 1.79 0.92
N VAL A 28 4.86 1.37 -0.10
CA VAL A 28 5.08 1.82 -1.48
C VAL A 28 4.01 2.86 -1.79
N GLY A 29 4.38 4.14 -1.65
CA GLY A 29 3.45 5.26 -1.57
C GLY A 29 3.60 6.29 -2.67
N LYS A 30 2.68 7.26 -2.73
CA LYS A 30 2.81 8.43 -3.61
C LYS A 30 3.91 9.35 -3.08
N GLN A 31 4.76 9.88 -3.95
CA GLN A 31 5.90 10.72 -3.57
C GLN A 31 5.51 11.94 -2.72
N SER A 32 4.34 12.53 -2.95
CA SER A 32 3.86 13.66 -2.14
C SER A 32 3.63 13.31 -0.66
N LEU A 33 3.44 12.03 -0.31
CA LEU A 33 3.24 11.59 1.07
C LEU A 33 4.48 11.82 1.94
N ARG A 34 5.67 11.91 1.36
CA ARG A 34 6.92 12.23 2.07
C ARG A 34 6.87 13.60 2.77
N LEU A 35 5.99 14.48 2.31
CA LEU A 35 5.82 15.85 2.82
C LEU A 35 4.82 15.92 3.98
N VAL A 36 4.09 14.85 4.27
CA VAL A 36 3.13 14.83 5.38
C VAL A 36 3.94 14.84 6.70
N PRO A 37 3.76 15.84 7.57
CA PRO A 37 4.50 15.89 8.84
C PRO A 37 4.26 14.64 9.68
N ILE A 38 5.28 14.24 10.44
CA ILE A 38 5.27 13.03 11.28
C ILE A 38 5.21 11.75 10.45
N PHE A 39 4.08 11.44 9.81
CA PHE A 39 3.88 10.18 9.07
C PHE A 39 4.81 10.03 7.86
N GLY A 40 4.93 11.08 7.05
CA GLY A 40 5.82 11.09 5.88
C GLY A 40 7.28 10.93 6.29
N TRP A 41 7.68 11.56 7.40
CA TRP A 41 9.03 11.45 7.94
C TRP A 41 9.31 10.06 8.51
N CYS A 42 8.36 9.47 9.25
CA CYS A 42 8.45 8.07 9.68
C CYS A 42 8.71 7.14 8.49
N TRP A 43 7.97 7.29 7.39
CA TRP A 43 8.17 6.47 6.18
C TRP A 43 9.52 6.72 5.50
N ILE A 44 10.04 7.96 5.51
CA ILE A 44 11.41 8.23 5.05
C ILE A 44 12.41 7.47 5.91
N PHE A 45 12.27 7.52 7.23
CA PHE A 45 13.20 6.88 8.17
C PHE A 45 13.10 5.35 8.16
N THR A 46 11.95 4.75 7.81
CA THR A 46 11.83 3.29 7.62
C THR A 46 12.19 2.80 6.22
N GLU A 47 12.75 3.68 5.37
CA GLU A 47 13.14 3.38 3.99
C GLU A 47 11.97 2.87 3.15
N SER A 48 10.81 3.52 3.30
CA SER A 48 9.66 3.31 2.42
C SER A 48 9.93 3.87 1.02
N ILE A 49 9.28 3.29 0.01
CA ILE A 49 9.49 3.62 -1.39
C ILE A 49 8.45 4.63 -1.86
N PHE A 50 8.89 5.72 -2.50
CA PHE A 50 8.04 6.84 -2.89
C PHE A 50 8.00 7.01 -4.42
N LEU A 51 6.81 6.88 -5.00
CA LEU A 51 6.60 6.84 -6.46
C LEU A 51 5.87 8.08 -7.00
N ARG A 52 6.27 8.55 -8.18
CA ARG A 52 5.67 9.69 -8.90
C ARG A 52 4.37 9.36 -9.62
N ARG A 53 4.04 8.07 -9.76
CA ARG A 53 2.94 7.53 -10.59
C ARG A 53 3.23 7.64 -12.09
N VAL A 54 4.51 7.58 -12.47
CA VAL A 54 5.01 7.59 -13.85
C VAL A 54 5.96 6.42 -14.01
N TRP A 55 5.52 5.39 -14.75
CA TRP A 55 6.15 4.07 -14.78
C TRP A 55 7.64 4.12 -15.13
N ASP A 56 8.03 4.86 -16.15
CA ASP A 56 9.42 4.86 -16.65
C ASP A 56 10.39 5.32 -15.56
N SER A 57 10.01 6.37 -14.83
CA SER A 57 10.80 6.90 -13.72
C SER A 57 10.65 6.08 -12.42
N ASP A 58 9.48 5.48 -12.21
CA ASP A 58 9.15 4.72 -10.99
C ASP A 58 9.80 3.34 -11.01
N ARG A 59 10.05 2.76 -12.19
CA ARG A 59 10.75 1.47 -12.34
C ARG A 59 12.16 1.55 -11.77
N GLU A 60 12.92 2.56 -12.17
CA GLU A 60 14.28 2.79 -11.67
C GLU A 60 14.29 3.06 -10.16
N THR A 61 13.36 3.89 -9.69
CA THR A 61 13.16 4.20 -8.27
C THR A 61 12.89 2.93 -7.46
N LEU A 62 11.95 2.08 -7.92
CA LEU A 62 11.60 0.82 -7.26
C LEU A 62 12.81 -0.11 -7.15
N VAL A 63 13.55 -0.32 -8.24
CA VAL A 63 14.72 -1.21 -8.23
C VAL A 63 15.79 -0.69 -7.28
N LYS A 64 16.10 0.61 -7.37
CA LYS A 64 17.13 1.24 -6.54
C LYS A 64 16.78 1.17 -5.05
N ASP A 65 15.57 1.61 -4.68
CA ASP A 65 15.17 1.69 -3.28
C ASP A 65 14.94 0.30 -2.70
N LEU A 66 14.43 -0.67 -3.48
CA LEU A 66 14.35 -2.06 -3.06
C LEU A 66 15.74 -2.61 -2.75
N ARG A 67 16.72 -2.41 -3.64
CA ARG A 67 18.10 -2.89 -3.45
C ARG A 67 18.69 -2.35 -2.14
N LYS A 68 18.52 -1.05 -1.89
CA LYS A 68 18.92 -0.40 -0.63
C LYS A 68 18.27 -1.06 0.58
N VAL A 69 16.96 -1.34 0.53
CA VAL A 69 16.27 -2.04 1.60
C VAL A 69 16.86 -3.43 1.83
N LEU A 70 17.13 -4.19 0.77
CA LEU A 70 17.69 -5.54 0.88
C LEU A 70 19.10 -5.55 1.47
N GLU A 71 19.91 -4.54 1.17
CA GLU A 71 21.26 -4.33 1.70
C GLU A 71 21.23 -3.91 3.19
N ASN A 72 20.32 -3.00 3.56
CA ASN A 72 20.24 -2.43 4.91
C ASN A 72 19.53 -3.33 5.92
N TYR A 73 18.72 -4.29 5.47
CA TYR A 73 17.99 -5.23 6.32
C TYR A 73 18.60 -6.63 6.20
N PRO A 74 19.40 -7.08 7.20
CA PRO A 74 20.00 -8.40 7.23
C PRO A 74 18.99 -9.54 7.07
N LYS A 75 19.43 -10.73 6.62
CA LYS A 75 18.53 -11.87 6.34
C LYS A 75 17.74 -12.35 7.57
N ASN A 76 18.27 -12.18 8.78
CA ASN A 76 17.58 -12.51 10.03
C ASN A 76 16.57 -11.45 10.49
N MET A 77 16.45 -10.33 9.78
CA MET A 77 15.49 -9.27 10.07
C MET A 77 14.32 -9.31 9.08
N PHE A 78 13.12 -9.40 9.64
CA PHE A 78 11.88 -9.36 8.86
C PHE A 78 11.46 -7.93 8.55
N PHE A 79 11.00 -7.70 7.32
CA PHE A 79 10.36 -6.48 6.89
C PHE A 79 9.16 -6.79 6.01
N ASN A 80 8.23 -5.85 5.89
CA ASN A 80 7.01 -6.01 5.12
C ASN A 80 6.80 -4.80 4.21
N PHE A 81 6.39 -5.03 2.97
CA PHE A 81 5.94 -3.98 2.07
C PHE A 81 4.41 -3.93 2.04
N LEU A 82 3.83 -2.80 2.43
CA LEU A 82 2.44 -2.48 2.19
C LEU A 82 2.30 -1.82 0.82
N LEU A 83 1.59 -2.49 -0.09
CA LEU A 83 1.26 -2.00 -1.42
C LEU A 83 -0.24 -2.16 -1.70
N PHE A 84 -0.83 -1.10 -2.23
CA PHE A 84 -2.19 -1.13 -2.77
C PHE A 84 -2.12 -1.22 -4.29
N CYS A 85 -2.36 -2.42 -4.85
CA CYS A 85 -2.27 -2.66 -6.29
C CYS A 85 -3.28 -1.83 -7.10
N GLU A 86 -4.41 -1.42 -6.52
CA GLU A 86 -5.35 -0.47 -7.15
C GLU A 86 -4.70 0.88 -7.48
N GLY A 87 -3.66 1.26 -6.73
CA GLY A 87 -2.88 2.49 -6.93
C GLY A 87 -3.62 3.78 -6.54
N THR A 88 -4.86 3.70 -6.09
CA THR A 88 -5.64 4.84 -5.59
C THR A 88 -6.77 4.36 -4.70
N ARG A 89 -7.34 5.26 -3.89
CA ARG A 89 -8.53 4.95 -3.09
C ARG A 89 -9.73 4.68 -3.99
N PHE A 90 -10.47 3.63 -3.64
CA PHE A 90 -11.74 3.23 -4.21
C PHE A 90 -12.77 4.34 -4.04
N THR A 91 -13.47 4.66 -5.13
CA THR A 91 -14.68 5.48 -5.13
C THR A 91 -15.61 4.94 -6.20
N GLU A 92 -16.92 5.13 -6.07
CA GLU A 92 -17.87 4.60 -7.05
C GLU A 92 -17.62 5.19 -8.45
N LYS A 93 -17.29 6.47 -8.54
CA LYS A 93 -16.91 7.11 -9.80
C LYS A 93 -15.72 6.41 -10.48
N LYS A 94 -14.67 6.08 -9.72
CA LYS A 94 -13.50 5.37 -10.26
C LYS A 94 -13.82 3.93 -10.60
N ARG A 95 -14.70 3.28 -9.84
CA ARG A 95 -15.20 1.94 -10.14
C ARG A 95 -15.90 1.94 -11.49
N VAL A 96 -16.85 2.84 -11.73
CA VAL A 96 -17.55 2.95 -13.02
C VAL A 96 -16.57 3.12 -14.18
N THR A 97 -15.59 4.03 -14.07
CA THR A 97 -14.54 4.19 -15.08
C THR A 97 -13.72 2.91 -15.25
N SER A 98 -13.34 2.26 -14.14
CA SER A 98 -12.59 1.01 -14.18
C SER A 98 -13.36 -0.13 -14.84
N MET A 99 -14.69 -0.20 -14.67
CA MET A 99 -15.52 -1.25 -15.25
C MET A 99 -15.71 -1.04 -16.76
N LYS A 100 -15.79 0.21 -17.23
CA LYS A 100 -15.75 0.50 -18.67
C LYS A 100 -14.47 -0.04 -19.31
N ILE A 101 -13.31 0.24 -18.70
CA ILE A 101 -12.02 -0.28 -19.14
C ILE A 101 -11.98 -1.81 -19.05
N ALA A 102 -12.58 -2.41 -18.02
CA ALA A 102 -12.63 -3.86 -17.88
C ALA A 102 -13.39 -4.49 -19.06
N LYS A 103 -14.59 -3.97 -19.36
CA LYS A 103 -15.42 -4.43 -20.48
C LYS A 103 -14.72 -4.27 -21.84
N GLU A 104 -14.10 -3.12 -22.08
CA GLU A 104 -13.32 -2.87 -23.32
C GLU A 104 -12.16 -3.86 -23.50
N LYS A 105 -11.55 -4.30 -22.40
CA LYS A 105 -10.43 -5.24 -22.40
C LYS A 105 -10.84 -6.71 -22.25
N GLY A 106 -12.13 -7.02 -22.19
CA GLY A 106 -12.63 -8.38 -21.93
C GLY A 106 -12.25 -8.92 -20.55
N LEU A 107 -12.00 -8.04 -19.58
CA LEU A 107 -11.68 -8.40 -18.20
C LEU A 107 -12.95 -8.53 -17.34
N PRO A 108 -12.92 -9.34 -16.27
CA PRO A 108 -14.06 -9.51 -15.39
C PRO A 108 -14.44 -8.21 -14.68
N GLU A 109 -15.75 -8.02 -14.49
CA GLU A 109 -16.28 -6.89 -13.73
C GLU A 109 -16.11 -7.13 -12.21
N LEU A 110 -15.52 -6.15 -11.53
CA LEU A 110 -15.25 -6.20 -10.09
C LEU A 110 -16.30 -5.41 -9.30
N LYS A 111 -16.81 -6.01 -8.22
CA LYS A 111 -17.85 -5.42 -7.37
C LYS A 111 -17.30 -4.42 -6.35
N HIS A 112 -16.20 -4.76 -5.69
CA HIS A 112 -15.64 -4.00 -4.55
C HIS A 112 -14.24 -3.45 -4.78
N HIS A 113 -13.72 -3.60 -5.99
CA HIS A 113 -12.36 -3.23 -6.37
C HIS A 113 -12.38 -2.47 -7.70
N ILE A 114 -11.33 -1.67 -7.93
CA ILE A 114 -10.97 -1.24 -9.28
C ILE A 114 -9.88 -2.17 -9.84
N LEU A 115 -9.67 -2.14 -11.15
CA LEU A 115 -8.65 -2.96 -11.80
C LEU A 115 -7.25 -2.65 -11.23
N PRO A 116 -6.48 -3.68 -10.83
CA PRO A 116 -5.17 -3.48 -10.24
C PRO A 116 -4.13 -3.04 -11.29
N ARG A 117 -3.13 -2.31 -10.82
CA ARG A 117 -1.89 -1.95 -11.51
C ARG A 117 -0.77 -2.83 -10.95
N THR A 118 -0.47 -3.91 -11.64
CA THR A 118 0.40 -4.98 -11.12
C THR A 118 1.89 -4.77 -11.36
N LYS A 119 2.30 -3.90 -12.30
CA LYS A 119 3.72 -3.75 -12.70
C LYS A 119 4.68 -3.54 -11.51
N GLY A 120 4.34 -2.62 -10.60
CA GLY A 120 5.17 -2.35 -9.41
C GLY A 120 5.19 -3.50 -8.42
N PHE A 121 4.07 -4.20 -8.24
CA PHE A 121 3.98 -5.40 -7.41
C PHE A 121 4.88 -6.52 -7.96
N THR A 122 4.75 -6.82 -9.25
CA THR A 122 5.57 -7.84 -9.92
C THR A 122 7.05 -7.53 -9.82
N LEU A 123 7.44 -6.27 -10.03
CA LEU A 123 8.85 -5.85 -9.92
C LEU A 123 9.41 -6.02 -8.51
N LEU A 124 8.62 -5.70 -7.47
CA LEU A 124 9.02 -5.93 -6.08
C LEU A 124 9.17 -7.42 -5.77
N LEU A 125 8.23 -8.25 -6.25
CA LEU A 125 8.30 -9.70 -6.07
C LEU A 125 9.55 -10.31 -6.70
N GLN A 126 9.83 -9.94 -7.95
CA GLN A 126 11.01 -10.42 -8.68
C GLN A 126 12.31 -9.93 -8.03
N GLY A 127 12.36 -8.68 -7.58
CA GLY A 127 13.57 -8.11 -6.98
C GLY A 127 13.88 -8.62 -5.57
N ALA A 128 12.89 -9.16 -4.86
CA ALA A 128 13.02 -9.65 -3.47
C ALA A 128 12.73 -11.15 -3.34
N GLU A 129 12.84 -11.91 -4.43
CA GLU A 129 12.47 -13.33 -4.50
C GLU A 129 13.10 -14.17 -3.38
N ASP A 130 14.38 -13.95 -3.07
CA ASP A 130 15.11 -14.67 -2.02
C ASP A 130 14.78 -14.23 -0.58
N ARG A 131 13.92 -13.21 -0.43
CA ARG A 131 13.53 -12.62 0.87
C ARG A 131 12.04 -12.77 1.16
N ILE A 132 11.22 -13.15 0.17
CA ILE A 132 9.77 -13.25 0.33
C ILE A 132 9.43 -14.56 1.05
N THR A 133 8.81 -14.42 2.22
CA THR A 133 8.30 -15.57 3.00
C THR A 133 6.79 -15.77 2.82
N GLY A 134 6.08 -14.77 2.30
CA GLY A 134 4.64 -14.86 2.06
C GLY A 134 4.05 -13.60 1.45
N ILE A 135 2.87 -13.76 0.84
CA ILE A 135 2.05 -12.67 0.31
C ILE A 135 0.72 -12.70 1.06
N TYR A 136 0.41 -11.61 1.76
CA TYR A 136 -0.81 -11.50 2.56
C TYR A 136 -1.84 -10.65 1.81
N ASP A 137 -2.96 -11.28 1.43
CA ASP A 137 -4.15 -10.53 1.07
C ASP A 137 -5.07 -10.40 2.30
N LEU A 138 -5.54 -9.19 2.54
CA LEU A 138 -6.19 -8.79 3.79
C LEU A 138 -7.48 -8.06 3.47
N ASN A 139 -8.54 -8.38 4.22
CA ASN A 139 -9.80 -7.67 4.20
C ASN A 139 -10.06 -7.10 5.60
N ILE A 140 -10.38 -5.81 5.67
CA ILE A 140 -10.61 -5.12 6.94
C ILE A 140 -12.08 -4.74 7.03
N GLY A 141 -12.74 -5.28 8.06
CA GLY A 141 -14.10 -4.94 8.43
C GLY A 141 -14.16 -3.73 9.36
N PHE A 142 -15.05 -2.80 9.05
CA PHE A 142 -15.42 -1.68 9.93
C PHE A 142 -16.91 -1.77 10.27
N LYS A 143 -17.34 -1.17 11.38
CA LYS A 143 -18.76 -1.23 11.77
C LYS A 143 -19.58 -0.44 10.76
N LYS A 144 -20.62 -1.07 10.20
CA LYS A 144 -21.50 -0.44 9.19
C LYS A 144 -22.16 0.85 9.70
N ASN A 145 -22.49 0.90 10.98
CA ASN A 145 -23.17 2.03 11.63
C ASN A 145 -22.18 2.96 12.37
N GLY A 146 -20.87 2.77 12.19
CA GLY A 146 -19.82 3.60 12.78
C GLY A 146 -19.51 4.84 11.93
N ALA A 147 -18.65 5.71 12.46
CA ALA A 147 -18.06 6.75 11.63
C ALA A 147 -17.15 6.14 10.55
N GLU A 148 -16.98 6.83 9.42
CA GLU A 148 -16.01 6.36 8.43
C GLU A 148 -14.61 6.34 9.06
N PRO A 149 -13.84 5.23 8.90
CA PRO A 149 -12.49 5.10 9.43
C PRO A 149 -11.56 6.02 8.65
N THR A 150 -11.52 7.26 9.07
CA THR A 150 -10.63 8.28 8.53
C THR A 150 -9.77 8.84 9.64
N LEU A 151 -8.62 9.41 9.29
CA LEU A 151 -7.78 10.07 10.28
C LEU A 151 -8.57 11.14 11.04
N ARG A 152 -9.46 11.84 10.34
CA ARG A 152 -10.36 12.85 10.92
C ARG A 152 -11.33 12.26 11.95
N SER A 153 -11.97 11.12 11.66
CA SER A 153 -12.89 10.47 12.61
C SER A 153 -12.15 10.00 13.86
N ILE A 154 -10.96 9.41 13.69
CA ILE A 154 -10.12 8.92 14.79
C ILE A 154 -9.65 10.09 15.67
N MET A 155 -9.14 11.17 15.07
CA MET A 155 -8.71 12.36 15.82
C MET A 155 -9.85 13.04 16.58
N LYS A 156 -11.10 12.85 16.14
CA LYS A 156 -12.30 13.32 16.84
C LYS A 156 -12.85 12.33 17.86
N GLY A 157 -12.15 11.23 18.13
CA GLY A 157 -12.59 10.18 19.07
C GLY A 157 -13.84 9.44 18.63
N ARG A 158 -14.18 9.45 17.33
CA ARG A 158 -15.37 8.76 16.83
C ARG A 158 -15.09 7.27 16.64
N SER A 159 -15.93 6.40 17.21
CA SER A 159 -15.85 4.97 16.95
C SER A 159 -16.19 4.68 15.48
N CYS A 160 -15.25 4.04 14.80
CA CYS A 160 -15.40 3.53 13.43
C CYS A 160 -15.77 2.04 13.45
#